data_AF-A0A2A6PJX7-F1
#
_entry.id   AF-A0A2A6PJX7-F1
#
_cell.length_a   1.000
_cell.length_b   1.000
_cell.length_c   1.000
_cell.angle_alpha   90.00
_cell.angle_beta   90.00
_cell.angle_gamma   90.00
#
_symmetry.space_group_name_H-M   'P 1'
#
loop_
_entity.id
_entity.type
_entity.pdbx_description
1 polymer ?
#
loop_
_entity_poly.entity_id
_entity_poly.type
_entity_poly.pdbx_seq_one_letter_code
_entity_poly.pdbx_strand_id
1 'polypeptide(L)' 'MTTQVATICFPDLDSGDGAVIIVRTAGEAAGLALSLEKGGDIEVFFGSQELDQLIEALNKTRELLSGVKPVV' A
#
# COMPACT_ATOMS: atom_id res chain seq x y z
N MET A 1 -20.86 -4.86 2.93
CA MET A 1 -19.88 -5.84 3.46
C MET A 1 -18.51 -5.43 2.99
N THR A 2 -17.48 -5.62 3.81
CA THR A 2 -16.09 -5.39 3.43
C THR A 2 -15.45 -6.71 3.03
N THR A 3 -14.65 -6.71 1.97
CA THR A 3 -13.92 -7.89 1.51
C THR A 3 -12.43 -7.57 1.50
N GLN A 4 -11.64 -8.30 2.29
CA GLN A 4 -10.19 -8.20 2.23
C GLN A 4 -9.68 -8.86 0.95
N VAL A 5 -8.91 -8.11 0.17
CA VAL A 5 -8.34 -8.54 -1.11
C VAL A 5 -6.92 -9.05 -0.93
N ALA A 6 -6.11 -8.34 -0.14
CA ALA A 6 -4.71 -8.70 0.08
C ALA A 6 -4.19 -8.19 1.43
N THR A 7 -3.16 -8.86 1.93
CA THR A 7 -2.32 -8.42 3.05
C THR A 7 -0.86 -8.52 2.61
N ILE A 8 -0.13 -7.43 2.74
CA ILE A 8 1.27 -7.32 2.32
C ILE A 8 2.06 -6.89 3.54
N CYS A 9 2.98 -7.75 4.00
CA CYS A 9 3.87 -7.45 5.11
C CYS A 9 5.28 -7.17 4.59
N PHE A 10 5.94 -6.15 5.13
CA PHE A 10 7.29 -5.74 4.76
C PHE A 10 7.96 -5.03 5.94
N PRO A 11 9.30 -4.98 6.01
CA PRO A 11 9.98 -4.15 7.00
C PRO A 11 9.82 -2.68 6.62
N ASP A 12 9.50 -1.83 7.60
CA ASP A 12 9.62 -0.39 7.44
C ASP A 12 11.10 -0.01 7.30
N LEU A 13 11.42 0.82 6.31
CA LEU A 13 12.81 1.11 5.97
C LEU A 13 13.50 1.99 7.02
N ASP A 14 12.76 2.91 7.65
CA ASP A 14 13.33 3.89 8.57
C ASP A 14 13.49 3.31 9.99
N SER A 15 12.48 2.62 10.49
CA SER A 15 12.48 2.05 11.86
C SER A 15 13.00 0.61 11.92
N GLY A 16 12.90 -0.16 10.83
CA GLY A 16 13.15 -1.60 10.82
C GLY A 16 12.03 -2.43 11.47
N ASP A 17 10.98 -1.80 11.99
CA ASP A 17 9.82 -2.49 12.57
C ASP A 17 8.96 -3.14 11.45
N GLY A 18 8.08 -4.07 11.83
CA GLY A 18 7.13 -4.66 10.89
C GLY A 18 6.09 -3.66 10.39
N ALA A 19 5.88 -3.60 9.08
CA ALA A 19 4.81 -2.85 8.43
C ALA A 19 3.85 -3.79 7.70
N VAL A 20 2.57 -3.41 7.65
CA VAL A 20 1.54 -4.14 6.91
C VAL A 20 0.64 -3.19 6.14
N ILE A 21 0.32 -3.56 4.89
CA ILE A 21 -0.75 -2.96 4.10
C ILE A 21 -1.86 -4.00 3.93
N ILE A 22 -3.09 -3.63 4.27
CA ILE A 22 -4.29 -4.42 4.00
C ILE A 22 -5.12 -3.70 2.94
N VAL A 23 -5.34 -4.38 1.81
CA VAL A 23 -6.19 -3.91 0.72
C VAL A 23 -7.55 -4.56 0.86
N ARG A 24 -8.62 -3.77 0.81
CA ARG A 24 -10.01 -4.25 0.90
C ARG A 24 -10.92 -3.50 -0.05
N THR A 25 -12.12 -4.04 -0.28
CA THR A 25 -13.22 -3.33 -0.93
C THR A 25 -14.38 -3.17 0.05
N ALA A 26 -15.06 -2.03 -0.02
CA ALA A 26 -16.21 -1.70 0.81
C ALA A 26 -17.30 -1.06 -0.07
N GLY A 27 -18.19 -1.88 -0.61
CA GLY A 27 -19.10 -1.43 -1.67
C GLY A 27 -18.30 -1.03 -2.91
N GLU A 28 -18.46 0.22 -3.35
CA GLU A 28 -17.77 0.79 -4.52
C GLU A 28 -16.43 1.47 -4.19
N ALA A 29 -16.03 1.47 -2.91
CA ALA A 29 -14.76 2.06 -2.48
C ALA A 29 -13.67 1.00 -2.31
N ALA A 30 -12.44 1.38 -2.69
CA ALA A 30 -11.23 0.68 -2.27
C ALA A 30 -10.80 1.20 -0.90
N GLY A 31 -10.32 0.30 -0.04
CA GLY A 31 -9.78 0.62 1.27
C GLY A 31 -8.33 0.20 1.39
N LEU A 32 -7.49 1.07 1.94
CA LEU A 32 -6.11 0.78 2.32
C LEU A 32 -5.96 1.05 3.82
N ALA A 33 -5.63 0.01 4.57
CA ALA A 33 -5.10 0.16 5.91
C ALA A 33 -3.58 0.00 5.88
N LEU A 34 -2.87 1.00 6.37
CA LEU A 34 -1.43 0.97 6.59
C LEU A 34 -1.21 0.94 8.09
N SER A 35 -0.48 -0.05 8.57
CA SER A 35 -0.17 -0.22 9.97
C SER A 35 1.32 -0.47 10.13
N LEU A 36 1.90 0.19 11.12
CA LEU A 36 3.23 -0.11 11.64
C LEU A 36 3.05 -0.81 12.98
N GLU A 37 3.93 -1.77 13.30
CA GLU A 37 3.94 -2.44 14.61
C GLU A 37 3.97 -1.43 15.76
N LYS A 38 4.60 -0.26 15.54
CA LYS A 38 4.58 0.89 16.43
C LYS A 38 4.24 2.16 15.64
N GLY A 39 3.34 2.99 16.16
CA GLY A 39 3.00 4.30 15.55
C GLY A 39 1.55 4.45 15.11
N GLY A 40 0.77 3.38 15.15
CA GLY A 40 -0.67 3.40 14.88
C GLY A 40 -1.03 3.11 13.42
N ASP A 41 -2.34 3.05 13.18
CA ASP A 41 -2.89 2.61 11.90
C ASP A 41 -3.55 3.80 11.19
N ILE A 42 -3.33 3.89 9.88
CA ILE A 42 -4.07 4.80 9.01
C ILE A 42 -4.95 3.96 8.11
N GLU A 43 -6.23 4.31 8.05
CA GLU A 43 -7.20 3.71 7.15
C GLU A 43 -7.79 4.78 6.24
N VAL A 44 -7.72 4.55 4.94
CA VAL A 44 -8.30 5.42 3.92
C VAL A 44 -9.21 4.64 3.00
N PHE A 45 -10.30 5.29 2.58
CA PHE A 45 -11.18 4.79 1.53
C PHE A 45 -11.25 5.81 0.39
N PHE A 46 -11.31 5.31 -0.84
CA PHE A 46 -11.34 6.15 -2.03
C PHE A 46 -12.04 5.41 -3.18
N GLY A 47 -12.49 6.18 -4.18
CA GLY A 47 -13.26 5.67 -5.30
C GLY A 47 -12.39 5.04 -6.38
N SER A 48 -13.03 4.59 -7.45
CA SER A 48 -12.34 3.97 -8.60
C SER A 48 -11.38 4.93 -9.29
N GLN A 49 -11.72 6.23 -9.38
CA GLN A 49 -10.86 7.23 -10.01
C GLN A 49 -9.55 7.42 -9.24
N GLU A 50 -9.61 7.57 -7.92
CA GLU A 50 -8.42 7.67 -7.08
C GLU A 50 -7.62 6.37 -7.07
N LEU A 51 -8.30 5.22 -7.15
CA LEU A 51 -7.64 3.91 -7.25
C LEU A 51 -6.81 3.81 -8.54
N ASP A 52 -7.39 4.21 -9.67
CA ASP A 52 -6.67 4.18 -10.95
C ASP A 52 -5.45 5.11 -10.92
N GLN A 53 -5.58 6.29 -10.34
CA GLN A 53 -4.46 7.23 -10.15
C GLN A 53 -3.36 6.65 -9.25
N LEU A 54 -3.74 5.99 -8.15
CA LEU A 54 -2.80 5.33 -7.25
C LEU A 54 -2.06 4.19 -7.95
N ILE A 55 -2.77 3.34 -8.71
CA ILE A 55 -2.17 2.24 -9.49
C ILE A 55 -1.16 2.79 -10.50
N GLU A 56 -1.53 3.86 -11.22
CA GLU A 56 -0.62 4.51 -12.18
C GLU A 56 0.65 5.03 -11.48
N ALA A 57 0.52 5.70 -10.33
CA ALA A 57 1.64 6.21 -9.56
C ALA A 57 2.55 5.08 -9.06
N LEU A 58 1.99 3.99 -8.53
CA LEU A 58 2.76 2.84 -8.05
C LEU A 58 3.53 2.15 -9.18
N ASN A 59 2.93 2.01 -10.36
CA ASN A 59 3.61 1.45 -11.53
C ASN A 59 4.78 2.33 -11.98
N LYS A 60 4.59 3.64 -12.06
CA LYS A 60 5.70 4.58 -12.37
C LYS A 60 6.83 4.49 -11.33
N THR A 61 6.49 4.42 -10.04
CA THR A 61 7.50 4.22 -8.99
C THR A 61 8.26 2.91 -9.17
N ARG A 62 7.58 1.82 -9.54
CA ARG A 62 8.23 0.53 -9.82
C ARG A 62 9.20 0.61 -10.99
N GLU A 63 8.85 1.32 -12.05
CA GLU A 63 9.74 1.55 -13.20
C GLU A 63 11.00 2.31 -12.79
N LEU A 64 10.85 3.36 -11.97
CA LEU A 64 11.97 4.14 -11.43
C LEU A 64 12.89 3.28 -10.56
N LEU A 65 12.34 2.43 -9.69
CA LEU A 65 13.12 1.50 -8.87
C LEU A 65 13.85 0.45 -9.73
N SER A 66 13.23 0.00 -10.83
CA SER A 66 13.84 -0.98 -11.74
C SER A 66 14.98 -0.39 -12.60
N GLY A 67 15.04 0.94 -12.74
CA GLY A 67 16.15 1.67 -13.34
C GLY A 67 17.39 1.80 -12.43
N VAL A 68 17.24 1.52 -11.13
CA VAL A 68 18.34 1.51 -10.15
C VAL A 68 18.88 0.08 -10.07
N LYS A 69 20.05 -0.17 -10.68
CA LYS A 69 20.78 -1.41 -10.46
C LYS A 69 21.03 -1.60 -8.96
N PRO A 70 20.88 -2.81 -8.39
CA PRO A 70 21.26 -3.06 -7.02
C PRO A 70 22.75 -2.73 -6.86
N VAL A 71 23.09 -1.88 -5.89
CA VAL A 71 24.44 -1.87 -5.34
C VAL A 71 24.54 -3.17 -4.54
N VAL A 72 25.23 -4.14 -5.11
CA VAL A 72 25.53 -5.44 -4.50
C VAL A 72 26.44 -5.23 -3.30
#